data_AF-W2KLS0-F1
#
_entry.id   AF-W2KLS0-F1
#
_cell.length_a   1.000
_cell.length_b   1.000
_cell.length_c   1.000
_cell.angle_alpha   90.00
_cell.angle_beta   90.00
_cell.angle_gamma   90.00
#
_symmetry.space_group_name_H-M   'P 1'
#
loop_
_entity.id
_entity.type
_entity.pdbx_description
1 polymer ?
#
loop_
_entity_poly.entity_id
_entity_poly.type
_entity_poly.pdbx_seq_one_letter_code
_entity_poly.pdbx_strand_id
1 'polypeptide(L)'
;MADAEVLELTPTSNPYLDFYRKFVREHPGELTAVFDPELSDEARSEMYAALDVSVAMKYSWAIPDERALQIIKHYGPIVEMGAGSGYWARLLQLRSVDVVAYDLHVAGDEGEKEDESDEKERENAKIAATSGEESHGDAEEAQGSGGEEADEEPDDEEEVVEEESGDEEEVEVEQVYWTEVLKGTPKDLRKHADRALFLCYPDDFEDSHESMAMASLCNYAGDTVIHIGELFGQSVCLPGAWGRTSSEEFQTHLATVYHKVLQVPLPSWHSSIDTLTVWKRTKSSITDGAMYAFIPEDERIDLAAASPSTRHLLLLGNTNTESTTTTTSKKRRRGKNKAKQAEDDEDSELSDNDEKSGGSASKAKKGKQAKGS
;
A
#
# COMPACT_ATOMS: atom_id res chain seq x y z
N MET A 1 33.50 1.31 19.23
CA MET A 1 32.17 1.84 19.59
C MET A 1 32.06 3.19 18.93
N ALA A 2 31.50 3.23 17.72
CA ALA A 2 30.87 4.45 17.24
C ALA A 2 29.49 4.46 17.88
N ASP A 3 29.04 5.60 18.40
CA ASP A 3 27.64 5.73 18.78
C ASP A 3 26.79 5.47 17.55
N ALA A 4 25.85 4.53 17.65
CA ALA A 4 24.79 4.43 16.67
C ALA A 4 23.96 5.70 16.80
N GLU A 5 24.10 6.61 15.83
CA GLU A 5 23.42 7.90 15.83
C GLU A 5 21.91 7.64 15.79
N VAL A 6 21.24 7.83 16.95
CA VAL A 6 19.81 7.55 17.10
C VAL A 6 19.07 8.41 16.08
N LEU A 7 18.41 7.74 15.12
CA LEU A 7 17.88 8.36 13.92
C LEU A 7 16.64 9.21 14.24
N GLU A 8 16.85 10.46 14.65
CA GLU A 8 15.76 11.36 15.07
C GLU A 8 14.87 11.76 13.88
N LEU A 9 13.61 11.32 13.90
CA LEU A 9 12.62 11.74 12.90
C LEU A 9 12.19 13.20 13.10
N THR A 10 12.36 13.98 12.05
CA THR A 10 11.86 15.35 11.88
C THR A 10 10.54 15.37 11.09
N PRO A 11 9.76 16.47 11.11
CA PRO A 11 8.53 16.60 10.31
C PRO A 11 8.71 16.46 8.79
N THR A 12 9.93 16.52 8.27
CA THR A 12 10.24 16.45 6.83
C THR A 12 11.09 15.25 6.43
N SER A 13 11.54 14.42 7.38
CA SER A 13 12.33 13.20 7.10
C SER A 13 11.44 11.98 7.03
N ASN A 14 11.68 11.10 6.06
CA ASN A 14 11.05 9.79 5.98
C ASN A 14 12.08 8.78 5.44
N PRO A 15 12.94 8.24 6.33
CA PRO A 15 14.05 7.37 5.93
C PRO A 15 13.60 6.11 5.18
N TYR A 16 12.41 5.57 5.48
CA TYR A 16 11.86 4.42 4.77
C TYR A 16 11.53 4.76 3.30
N LEU A 17 10.83 5.87 3.07
CA LEU A 17 10.54 6.37 1.73
C LEU A 17 11.80 6.75 0.95
N ASP A 18 12.80 7.30 1.62
CA ASP A 18 14.08 7.65 1.00
C ASP A 18 14.91 6.40 0.66
N PHE A 19 14.84 5.35 1.48
CA PHE A 19 15.37 4.01 1.16
C PHE A 19 14.68 3.41 -0.07
N TYR A 20 13.34 3.36 -0.09
CA TYR A 20 12.57 2.88 -1.24
C TYR A 20 12.91 3.64 -2.54
N ARG A 21 12.97 4.98 -2.48
CA ARG A 21 13.34 5.83 -3.63
C ARG A 21 14.78 5.61 -4.08
N LYS A 22 15.69 5.26 -3.16
CA LYS A 22 17.06 4.86 -3.48
C LYS A 22 17.05 3.53 -4.23
N PHE A 23 16.36 2.52 -3.68
CA PHE A 23 16.21 1.20 -4.28
C PHE A 23 15.68 1.27 -5.71
N VAL A 24 14.51 1.88 -5.93
CA VAL A 24 13.87 2.00 -7.26
C VAL A 24 14.73 2.75 -8.28
N ARG A 25 15.58 3.68 -7.85
CA ARG A 25 16.51 4.41 -8.72
C ARG A 25 17.72 3.56 -9.13
N GLU A 26 18.17 2.67 -8.24
CA GLU A 26 19.32 1.79 -8.44
C GLU A 26 18.92 0.49 -9.17
N HIS A 27 17.66 0.06 -9.03
CA HIS A 27 17.06 -1.19 -9.54
C HIS A 27 15.81 -0.91 -10.42
N PRO A 28 15.94 -0.20 -11.56
CA PRO A 28 14.81 0.33 -12.30
C PRO A 28 14.01 -0.75 -13.04
N GLY A 29 12.85 -1.11 -12.48
CA GLY A 29 11.88 -2.05 -13.06
C GLY A 29 11.85 -3.43 -12.39
N GLU A 30 12.80 -3.72 -11.50
CA GLU A 30 12.92 -5.03 -10.84
C GLU A 30 11.71 -5.39 -9.98
N LEU A 31 11.08 -4.39 -9.32
CA LEU A 31 9.84 -4.56 -8.55
C LEU A 31 8.65 -5.16 -9.35
N THR A 32 8.69 -5.10 -10.68
CA THR A 32 7.69 -5.77 -11.54
C THR A 32 8.29 -6.96 -12.29
N ALA A 33 9.58 -6.90 -12.63
CA ALA A 33 10.26 -7.97 -13.37
C ALA A 33 10.37 -9.29 -12.58
N VAL A 34 10.38 -9.25 -11.24
CA VAL A 34 10.44 -10.47 -10.41
C VAL A 34 9.28 -11.45 -10.66
N PHE A 35 8.12 -10.96 -11.13
CA PHE A 35 6.96 -11.78 -11.52
C PHE A 35 6.85 -12.02 -13.02
N ASP A 36 7.89 -11.71 -13.82
CA ASP A 36 7.91 -12.11 -15.22
C ASP A 36 8.02 -13.65 -15.30
N PRO A 37 7.07 -14.34 -15.96
CA PRO A 37 7.09 -15.80 -16.10
C PRO A 37 8.29 -16.31 -16.94
N GLU A 38 8.92 -15.44 -17.72
CA GLU A 38 10.10 -15.77 -18.53
C GLU A 38 11.43 -15.54 -17.76
N LEU A 39 11.39 -15.04 -16.53
CA LEU A 39 12.57 -14.89 -15.67
C LEU A 39 13.03 -16.25 -15.13
N SER A 40 14.34 -16.50 -15.06
CA SER A 40 14.86 -17.74 -14.44
C SER A 40 14.71 -17.69 -12.92
N ASP A 41 14.64 -18.86 -12.29
CA ASP A 41 14.40 -18.97 -10.86
C ASP A 41 15.54 -18.38 -10.03
N GLU A 42 16.79 -18.49 -10.50
CA GLU A 42 17.95 -17.88 -9.83
C GLU A 42 17.87 -16.34 -9.87
N ALA A 43 17.50 -15.77 -11.01
CA ALA A 43 17.35 -14.32 -11.16
C ALA A 43 16.13 -13.80 -10.38
N ARG A 44 15.06 -14.60 -10.28
CA ARG A 44 13.89 -14.28 -9.45
C ARG A 44 14.25 -14.25 -7.98
N SER A 45 14.96 -15.25 -7.49
CA SER A 45 15.41 -15.33 -6.09
C SER A 45 16.39 -14.20 -5.74
N GLU A 46 17.32 -13.83 -6.64
CA GLU A 46 18.21 -12.68 -6.44
C GLU A 46 17.43 -11.36 -6.34
N MET A 47 16.44 -11.13 -7.21
CA MET A 47 15.57 -9.93 -7.16
C MET A 47 14.68 -9.89 -5.92
N TYR A 48 14.12 -11.04 -5.50
CA TYR A 48 13.22 -11.12 -4.35
C TYR A 48 13.98 -10.94 -3.02
N ALA A 49 15.15 -11.56 -2.88
CA ALA A 49 16.01 -11.41 -1.70
C ALA A 49 16.66 -10.02 -1.56
N ALA A 50 16.58 -9.16 -2.59
CA ALA A 50 17.02 -7.77 -2.50
C ALA A 50 16.11 -6.91 -1.58
N LEU A 51 14.93 -7.42 -1.21
CA LEU A 51 14.07 -6.85 -0.17
C LEU A 51 14.42 -7.45 1.21
N ASP A 52 15.12 -6.66 2.01
CA ASP A 52 15.39 -6.99 3.41
C ASP A 52 14.13 -6.77 4.28
N VAL A 53 13.53 -7.87 4.76
CA VAL A 53 12.33 -7.87 5.61
C VAL A 53 12.53 -7.07 6.90
N SER A 54 13.77 -6.97 7.42
CA SER A 54 14.06 -6.17 8.62
C SER A 54 13.74 -4.68 8.42
N VAL A 55 13.70 -4.19 7.17
CA VAL A 55 13.28 -2.81 6.85
C VAL A 55 11.79 -2.62 7.10
N ALA A 56 10.94 -3.61 6.78
CA ALA A 56 9.51 -3.56 7.05
C ALA A 56 9.25 -3.65 8.56
N MET A 57 9.88 -4.61 9.26
CA MET A 57 9.80 -4.77 10.73
C MET A 57 10.21 -3.48 11.46
N LYS A 58 11.28 -2.83 11.01
CA LYS A 58 11.80 -1.58 11.59
C LYS A 58 10.91 -0.37 11.36
N TYR A 59 10.19 -0.30 10.23
CA TYR A 59 9.39 0.86 9.86
C TYR A 59 7.90 0.51 9.84
N SER A 60 7.41 -0.09 8.75
CA SER A 60 6.04 -0.57 8.61
C SER A 60 5.97 -1.46 7.35
N TRP A 61 5.01 -2.37 7.28
CA TRP A 61 4.75 -3.15 6.06
C TRP A 61 4.47 -2.27 4.84
N ALA A 62 3.57 -1.28 4.95
CA ALA A 62 3.28 -0.34 3.87
C ALA A 62 4.08 0.97 3.98
N ILE A 63 4.46 1.54 2.83
CA ILE A 63 5.39 2.68 2.78
C ILE A 63 4.67 4.03 2.87
N PRO A 64 4.88 4.85 3.93
CA PRO A 64 4.30 6.18 3.99
C PRO A 64 4.93 7.13 2.97
N ASP A 65 4.11 7.74 2.12
CA ASP A 65 4.49 8.91 1.32
C ASP A 65 3.90 10.21 1.88
N GLU A 66 4.42 11.36 1.44
CA GLU A 66 3.94 12.66 1.94
C GLU A 66 2.46 12.89 1.58
N ARG A 67 1.98 12.36 0.45
CA ARG A 67 0.57 12.50 0.05
C ARG A 67 -0.33 11.74 1.02
N ALA A 68 0.02 10.51 1.38
CA ALA A 68 -0.69 9.71 2.37
C ALA A 68 -0.76 10.41 3.73
N LEU A 69 0.38 10.92 4.22
CA LEU A 69 0.44 11.63 5.50
C LEU A 69 -0.40 12.91 5.52
N GLN A 70 -0.46 13.67 4.41
CA GLN A 70 -1.35 14.84 4.28
C GLN A 70 -2.84 14.44 4.17
N ILE A 71 -3.15 13.32 3.51
CA ILE A 71 -4.51 12.78 3.45
C ILE A 71 -4.97 12.35 4.84
N ILE A 72 -4.21 11.53 5.56
CA ILE A 72 -4.57 11.05 6.91
C ILE A 72 -4.73 12.24 7.86
N LYS A 73 -3.82 13.21 7.80
CA LYS A 73 -3.92 14.47 8.56
C LYS A 73 -5.23 15.23 8.34
N HIS A 74 -5.83 15.18 7.15
CA HIS A 74 -7.12 15.83 6.88
C HIS A 74 -8.28 15.25 7.72
N TYR A 75 -8.20 13.96 8.05
CA TYR A 75 -9.23 13.22 8.79
C TYR A 75 -8.91 13.10 10.31
N GLY A 76 -7.84 13.74 10.78
CA GLY A 76 -7.48 13.72 12.21
C GLY A 76 -8.54 14.39 13.11
N PRO A 77 -8.69 13.98 14.38
CA PRO A 77 -7.81 13.07 15.14
C PRO A 77 -7.93 11.60 14.72
N ILE A 78 -6.86 10.83 14.96
CA ILE A 78 -6.70 9.44 14.51
C ILE A 78 -6.67 8.49 15.71
N VAL A 79 -7.26 7.30 15.52
CA VAL A 79 -6.95 6.10 16.30
C VAL A 79 -6.38 5.04 15.35
N GLU A 80 -5.18 4.55 15.63
CA GLU A 80 -4.48 3.53 14.86
C GLU A 80 -4.52 2.21 15.64
N MET A 81 -4.84 1.11 14.96
CA MET A 81 -4.88 -0.24 15.53
C MET A 81 -4.00 -1.17 14.68
N GLY A 82 -3.14 -1.96 15.32
CA GLY A 82 -2.03 -2.64 14.63
C GLY A 82 -0.92 -1.65 14.27
N ALA A 83 -0.53 -0.79 15.21
CA ALA A 83 0.45 0.26 14.98
C ALA A 83 1.90 -0.27 14.89
N GLY A 84 2.17 -1.49 15.36
CA GLY A 84 3.49 -2.10 15.47
C GLY A 84 4.51 -1.19 16.16
N SER A 85 5.57 -0.84 15.41
CA SER A 85 6.61 0.11 15.83
C SER A 85 6.11 1.56 16.06
N GLY A 86 4.90 1.90 15.61
CA GLY A 86 4.33 3.25 15.67
C GLY A 86 4.90 4.23 14.64
N TYR A 87 5.51 3.78 13.54
CA TYR A 87 6.15 4.66 12.55
C TYR A 87 5.17 5.64 11.87
N TRP A 88 3.99 5.17 11.46
CA TRP A 88 2.94 6.03 10.90
C TRP A 88 2.44 7.06 11.94
N ALA A 89 2.05 6.59 13.13
CA ALA A 89 1.71 7.44 14.26
C ALA A 89 2.76 8.54 14.51
N ARG A 90 4.05 8.19 14.54
CA ARG A 90 5.13 9.16 14.74
C ARG A 90 5.22 10.20 13.63
N LEU A 91 5.14 9.79 12.36
CA LEU A 91 5.17 10.71 11.21
C LEU A 91 3.96 11.65 11.20
N LEU A 92 2.80 11.20 11.66
CA LEU A 92 1.57 11.98 11.80
C LEU A 92 1.64 12.95 12.99
N GLN A 93 2.12 12.51 14.16
CA GLN A 93 2.37 13.36 15.33
C GLN A 93 3.36 14.49 15.04
N LEU A 94 4.43 14.21 14.29
CA LEU A 94 5.39 15.23 13.81
C LEU A 94 4.74 16.26 12.86
N ARG A 95 3.59 15.92 12.25
CA ARG A 95 2.76 16.83 11.44
C ARG A 95 1.60 17.45 12.26
N SER A 96 1.67 17.36 13.59
CA SER A 96 0.68 17.87 14.55
C SER A 96 -0.70 17.22 14.46
N VAL A 97 -0.75 15.94 14.09
CA VAL A 97 -1.97 15.12 14.20
C VAL A 97 -2.03 14.54 15.62
N ASP A 98 -3.20 14.60 16.25
CA ASP A 98 -3.50 13.85 17.47
C ASP A 98 -3.76 12.39 17.09
N VAL A 99 -2.89 11.48 17.54
CA VAL A 99 -2.93 10.04 17.23
C VAL A 99 -2.88 9.25 18.54
N VAL A 100 -3.83 8.34 18.72
CA VAL A 100 -3.76 7.26 19.72
C VAL A 100 -3.42 5.98 18.96
N ALA A 101 -2.28 5.38 19.24
CA ALA A 101 -1.82 4.15 18.62
C ALA A 101 -1.98 2.97 19.57
N TYR A 102 -2.57 1.87 19.09
CA TYR A 102 -2.69 0.60 19.80
C TYR A 102 -2.00 -0.53 19.04
N ASP A 103 -1.41 -1.44 19.81
CA ASP A 103 -0.97 -2.73 19.32
C ASP A 103 -1.18 -3.81 20.39
N LEU A 104 -1.17 -5.08 19.98
CA LEU A 104 -1.19 -6.20 20.92
C LEU A 104 0.17 -6.37 21.60
N HIS A 105 1.25 -6.13 20.86
CA HIS A 105 2.64 -6.28 21.30
C HIS A 105 3.30 -4.90 21.43
N VAL A 106 3.94 -4.63 22.57
CA VAL A 106 4.55 -3.32 22.85
C VAL A 106 5.92 -3.44 23.51
N ALA A 107 6.69 -2.35 23.48
CA ALA A 107 8.03 -2.28 24.05
C ALA A 107 8.07 -2.70 25.54
N GLY A 108 8.92 -3.67 25.86
CA GLY A 108 9.13 -4.17 27.22
C GLY A 108 8.12 -5.22 27.70
N ASP A 109 7.25 -5.71 26.81
CA ASP A 109 6.27 -6.75 27.07
C ASP A 109 6.82 -8.14 26.70
N GLU A 110 7.99 -8.50 27.24
CA GLU A 110 8.61 -9.84 27.14
C GLU A 110 7.87 -10.86 28.06
N GLY A 111 6.54 -10.87 27.98
CA GLY A 111 5.65 -11.60 28.86
C GLY A 111 4.92 -12.73 28.14
N GLU A 112 5.42 -13.95 28.32
CA GLU A 112 4.74 -15.21 28.00
C GLU A 112 4.34 -15.36 26.52
N LYS A 113 5.27 -15.88 25.70
CA LYS A 113 4.87 -16.81 24.62
C LYS A 113 4.19 -17.98 25.32
N GLU A 114 2.86 -17.95 25.44
CA GLU A 114 2.10 -19.15 25.82
C GLU A 114 2.31 -20.17 24.68
N ASP A 115 2.83 -21.36 25.00
CA ASP A 115 3.04 -22.42 24.02
C ASP A 115 1.67 -22.87 23.45
N GLU A 116 1.29 -22.37 22.28
CA GLU A 116 0.00 -22.67 21.61
C GLU A 116 -0.20 -24.16 21.27
N SER A 117 0.79 -25.00 21.50
CA SER A 117 0.61 -26.47 21.53
C SER A 117 -0.45 -26.90 22.55
N ASP A 118 -0.60 -26.19 23.66
CA ASP A 118 -1.49 -26.56 24.77
C ASP A 118 -2.98 -26.26 24.50
N GLU A 119 -3.30 -25.32 23.61
CA GLU A 119 -4.69 -25.04 23.21
C GLU A 119 -5.19 -26.05 22.17
N LYS A 120 -4.35 -26.42 21.20
CA LYS A 120 -4.66 -27.43 20.16
C LYS A 120 -4.96 -28.81 20.75
N GLU A 121 -4.30 -29.21 21.84
CA GLU A 121 -4.66 -30.45 22.57
C GLU A 121 -6.01 -30.33 23.28
N ARG A 122 -6.34 -29.18 23.87
CA ARG A 122 -7.59 -28.97 24.62
C ARG A 122 -8.82 -28.88 23.73
N GLU A 123 -8.68 -28.39 22.50
CA GLU A 123 -9.77 -28.35 21.54
C GLU A 123 -10.03 -29.73 20.90
N ASN A 124 -8.97 -30.46 20.51
CA ASN A 124 -9.10 -31.86 20.07
C ASN A 124 -9.71 -32.76 21.16
N ALA A 125 -9.31 -32.58 22.43
CA ALA A 125 -9.90 -33.32 23.55
C ALA A 125 -11.40 -33.01 23.77
N LYS A 126 -11.88 -31.81 23.41
CA LYS A 126 -13.32 -31.48 23.44
C LYS A 126 -14.09 -32.14 22.30
N ILE A 127 -13.54 -32.16 21.09
CA ILE A 127 -14.18 -32.77 19.93
C ILE A 127 -14.33 -34.29 20.15
N ALA A 128 -13.24 -34.95 20.58
CA ALA A 128 -13.23 -36.38 20.90
C ALA A 128 -14.18 -36.80 22.04
N ALA A 129 -14.60 -35.87 22.91
CA ALA A 129 -15.48 -36.14 24.05
C ALA A 129 -16.99 -36.03 23.75
N THR A 130 -17.40 -35.71 22.51
CA THR A 130 -18.82 -35.53 22.15
C THR A 130 -19.42 -36.61 21.24
N SER A 131 -18.59 -37.55 20.73
CA SER A 131 -19.04 -38.64 19.87
C SER A 131 -19.15 -39.97 20.63
N GLY A 132 -20.17 -40.12 21.48
CA GLY A 132 -20.39 -41.36 22.24
C GLY A 132 -21.81 -41.50 22.81
N GLU A 133 -22.61 -42.38 22.17
CA GLU A 133 -23.92 -42.90 22.60
C GLU A 133 -25.06 -41.82 22.58
N GLU A 134 -26.31 -42.06 22.20
CA GLU A 134 -27.23 -43.23 22.25
C GLU A 134 -28.02 -43.34 20.89
N SER A 135 -28.33 -44.51 20.28
CA SER A 135 -29.28 -45.60 20.60
C SER A 135 -30.76 -45.41 20.15
N HIS A 136 -31.39 -46.51 19.68
CA HIS A 136 -32.77 -46.69 19.15
C HIS A 136 -33.06 -46.15 17.72
N GLY A 137 -33.84 -46.80 16.84
CA GLY A 137 -34.47 -48.13 16.89
C GLY A 137 -35.54 -48.36 15.78
N ASP A 138 -35.48 -49.52 15.12
CA ASP A 138 -36.51 -50.25 14.33
C ASP A 138 -37.14 -49.77 12.98
N ALA A 139 -37.23 -50.76 12.07
CA ALA A 139 -38.34 -51.13 11.16
C ALA A 139 -38.41 -50.71 9.65
N GLU A 140 -38.25 -51.77 8.81
CA GLU A 140 -39.01 -52.19 7.61
C GLU A 140 -38.80 -51.63 6.17
N GLU A 141 -38.35 -52.57 5.31
CA GLU A 141 -38.70 -52.88 3.90
C GLU A 141 -39.09 -51.79 2.87
N ALA A 142 -38.35 -51.75 1.73
CA ALA A 142 -38.88 -52.17 0.43
C ALA A 142 -37.83 -52.32 -0.71
N GLN A 143 -38.01 -53.40 -1.48
CA GLN A 143 -37.32 -53.92 -2.67
C GLN A 143 -36.98 -52.94 -3.82
N GLY A 144 -35.91 -53.23 -4.60
CA GLY A 144 -35.83 -52.85 -6.02
C GLY A 144 -34.46 -52.92 -6.72
N SER A 145 -34.29 -53.89 -7.63
CA SER A 145 -33.40 -53.95 -8.83
C SER A 145 -32.47 -52.74 -9.12
N GLY A 146 -31.18 -52.87 -9.46
CA GLY A 146 -30.46 -53.98 -10.10
C GLY A 146 -29.78 -53.50 -11.41
N GLY A 147 -28.50 -53.87 -11.60
CA GLY A 147 -27.59 -53.36 -12.65
C GLY A 147 -26.63 -52.31 -12.09
N GLU A 148 -25.35 -52.26 -12.43
CA GLU A 148 -24.44 -53.04 -13.27
C GLU A 148 -23.03 -52.52 -12.89
N GLU A 149 -22.00 -53.37 -12.86
CA GLU A 149 -20.69 -52.98 -12.32
C GLU A 149 -19.88 -52.11 -13.29
N ALA A 150 -19.23 -51.08 -12.77
CA ALA A 150 -18.13 -50.37 -13.39
C ALA A 150 -17.08 -50.12 -12.31
N ASP A 151 -15.93 -50.80 -12.43
CA ASP A 151 -14.75 -50.55 -11.60
C ASP A 151 -14.19 -49.16 -11.95
N GLU A 152 -14.24 -48.23 -11.00
CA GLU A 152 -13.36 -47.06 -10.96
C GLU A 152 -12.56 -47.17 -9.66
N GLU A 153 -11.29 -47.57 -9.78
CA GLU A 153 -10.33 -47.48 -8.67
C GLU A 153 -10.03 -45.99 -8.40
N PRO A 154 -10.02 -45.53 -7.14
CA PRO A 154 -9.49 -44.22 -6.82
C PRO A 154 -7.96 -44.29 -6.90
N ASP A 155 -7.37 -43.48 -7.78
CA ASP A 155 -5.93 -43.21 -7.78
C ASP A 155 -5.59 -42.41 -6.50
N ASP A 156 -5.13 -43.11 -5.45
CA ASP A 156 -4.51 -42.52 -4.26
C ASP A 156 -3.09 -42.00 -4.62
N GLU A 157 -3.03 -40.91 -5.40
CA GLU A 157 -1.80 -40.11 -5.52
C GLU A 157 -1.63 -39.26 -4.25
N GLU A 158 -0.97 -39.84 -3.24
CA GLU A 158 -0.42 -39.07 -2.11
C GLU A 158 0.60 -38.05 -2.65
N GLU A 159 0.17 -36.80 -2.85
CA GLU A 159 1.09 -35.67 -3.01
C GLU A 159 1.90 -35.51 -1.71
N VAL A 160 3.10 -36.08 -1.71
CA VAL A 160 4.13 -35.80 -0.70
C VAL A 160 4.55 -34.35 -0.89
N VAL A 161 3.89 -33.44 -0.17
CA VAL A 161 4.36 -32.07 0.00
C VAL A 161 5.66 -32.18 0.81
N GLU A 162 6.80 -32.09 0.12
CA GLU A 162 8.09 -31.91 0.78
C GLU A 162 8.08 -30.53 1.42
N GLU A 163 7.79 -30.48 2.73
CA GLU A 163 8.04 -29.30 3.55
C GLU A 163 9.54 -29.04 3.56
N GLU A 164 10.00 -28.17 2.64
CA GLU A 164 11.33 -27.56 2.75
C GLU A 164 11.33 -26.70 4.01
N SER A 165 11.73 -27.31 5.14
CA SER A 165 12.08 -26.62 6.36
C SER A 165 13.36 -25.81 6.11
N GLY A 166 13.21 -24.66 5.47
CA GLY A 166 14.23 -23.64 5.45
C GLY A 166 14.50 -23.24 6.90
N ASP A 167 15.75 -23.39 7.34
CA ASP A 167 16.21 -22.77 8.58
C ASP A 167 16.13 -21.25 8.41
N GLU A 168 14.99 -20.66 8.73
CA GLU A 168 14.84 -19.20 8.84
C GLU A 168 15.80 -18.73 9.93
N GLU A 169 16.92 -18.10 9.52
CA GLU A 169 17.81 -17.45 10.47
C GLU A 169 17.00 -16.39 11.22
N GLU A 170 16.70 -16.62 12.51
CA GLU A 170 16.08 -15.63 13.39
C GLU A 170 16.97 -14.37 13.41
N VAL A 171 16.63 -13.41 12.56
CA VAL A 171 17.35 -12.14 12.48
C VAL A 171 17.05 -11.39 13.77
N GLU A 172 18.02 -11.31 14.68
CA GLU A 172 17.95 -10.46 15.87
C GLU A 172 17.93 -8.97 15.47
N VAL A 173 16.77 -8.50 14.99
CA VAL A 173 16.52 -7.08 14.69
C VAL A 173 16.24 -6.36 16.00
N GLU A 174 17.07 -5.38 16.36
CA GLU A 174 16.81 -4.50 17.50
C GLU A 174 15.51 -3.71 17.24
N GLN A 175 14.42 -4.11 17.90
CA GLN A 175 13.08 -3.60 17.62
C GLN A 175 12.95 -2.13 18.00
N VAL A 176 12.87 -1.26 16.99
CA VAL A 176 12.77 0.20 17.16
C VAL A 176 11.31 0.61 17.32
N TYR A 177 10.97 1.28 18.43
CA TYR A 177 9.67 1.94 18.61
C TYR A 177 9.82 3.45 18.38
N TRP A 178 9.00 4.00 17.48
CA TRP A 178 9.09 5.39 17.02
C TRP A 178 8.27 6.37 17.86
N THR A 179 7.28 5.89 18.59
CA THR A 179 6.45 6.68 19.51
C THR A 179 5.83 5.80 20.59
N GLU A 180 5.05 6.39 21.50
CA GLU A 180 4.24 5.65 22.48
C GLU A 180 3.12 4.88 21.76
N VAL A 181 3.19 3.55 21.84
CA VAL A 181 2.14 2.62 21.41
C VAL A 181 1.55 1.97 22.65
N LEU A 182 0.23 2.00 22.77
CA LEU A 182 -0.49 1.48 23.93
C LEU A 182 -0.83 0.01 23.72
N LYS A 183 -0.59 -0.85 24.72
CA LYS A 183 -1.11 -2.23 24.68
C LYS A 183 -2.63 -2.18 24.64
N GLY A 184 -3.24 -2.81 23.64
CA GLY A 184 -4.68 -2.75 23.42
C GLY A 184 -5.18 -3.79 22.42
N THR A 185 -6.48 -3.77 22.20
CA THR A 185 -7.16 -4.70 21.29
C THR A 185 -8.24 -3.96 20.48
N PRO A 186 -8.80 -4.55 19.42
CA PRO A 186 -9.96 -4.00 18.72
C PRO A 186 -11.11 -3.52 19.63
N LYS A 187 -11.30 -4.12 20.82
CA LYS A 187 -12.31 -3.71 21.82
C LYS A 187 -12.12 -2.26 22.31
N ASP A 188 -10.90 -1.73 22.26
CA ASP A 188 -10.57 -0.37 22.68
C ASP A 188 -11.11 0.71 21.73
N LEU A 189 -11.36 0.37 20.46
CA LEU A 189 -11.94 1.29 19.46
C LEU A 189 -13.34 1.79 19.83
N ARG A 190 -14.05 1.10 20.73
CA ARG A 190 -15.32 1.55 21.32
C ARG A 190 -15.19 2.89 22.07
N LYS A 191 -13.97 3.27 22.46
CA LYS A 191 -13.65 4.52 23.18
C LYS A 191 -13.43 5.71 22.24
N HIS A 192 -13.24 5.47 20.93
CA HIS A 192 -12.67 6.42 19.97
C HIS A 192 -13.61 6.73 18.80
N ALA A 193 -14.91 6.86 19.06
CA ALA A 193 -15.91 7.21 18.03
C ALA A 193 -15.78 8.66 17.50
N ASP A 194 -14.97 9.48 18.17
CA ASP A 194 -14.61 10.86 17.83
C ASP A 194 -13.38 10.97 16.92
N ARG A 195 -12.73 9.85 16.58
CA ARG A 195 -11.50 9.76 15.79
C ARG A 195 -11.74 8.96 14.52
N ALA A 196 -11.03 9.26 13.44
CA ALA A 196 -10.97 8.37 12.28
C ALA A 196 -10.16 7.12 12.64
N LEU A 197 -10.69 5.93 12.33
CA LEU A 197 -9.96 4.68 12.45
C LEU A 197 -8.93 4.59 11.33
N PHE A 198 -7.69 4.26 11.67
CA PHE A 198 -6.62 3.97 10.73
C PHE A 198 -6.16 2.52 10.91
N LEU A 199 -6.20 1.77 9.81
CA LEU A 199 -5.73 0.39 9.69
C LEU A 199 -4.69 0.36 8.56
N CYS A 200 -3.51 -0.21 8.81
CA CYS A 200 -2.41 -0.27 7.85
C CYS A 200 -1.82 -1.67 7.85
N TYR A 201 -2.06 -2.43 6.78
CA TYR A 201 -1.73 -3.86 6.71
C TYR A 201 -2.28 -4.63 7.94
N PRO A 202 -3.60 -4.55 8.23
CA PRO A 202 -4.16 -5.03 9.50
C PRO A 202 -4.21 -6.55 9.66
N ASP A 203 -4.21 -7.33 8.58
CA ASP A 203 -4.16 -8.79 8.66
C ASP A 203 -2.96 -9.30 7.82
N ASP A 204 -2.10 -10.12 8.40
CA ASP A 204 -1.02 -10.87 7.72
C ASP A 204 -1.29 -12.40 7.73
N PHE A 205 -2.04 -12.87 8.73
CA PHE A 205 -2.38 -14.26 9.03
C PHE A 205 -1.20 -15.16 9.40
N GLU A 206 -0.07 -14.56 9.81
CA GLU A 206 1.13 -15.31 10.20
C GLU A 206 0.98 -15.83 11.64
N ASP A 207 0.53 -14.97 12.57
CA ASP A 207 0.32 -15.33 13.98
C ASP A 207 -1.14 -15.71 14.34
N SER A 208 -2.13 -15.50 13.44
CA SER A 208 -3.54 -15.78 13.77
C SER A 208 -4.45 -15.96 12.55
N HIS A 209 -5.46 -16.82 12.70
CA HIS A 209 -6.57 -16.91 11.75
C HIS A 209 -7.69 -15.87 12.00
N GLU A 210 -7.64 -15.09 13.10
CA GLU A 210 -8.61 -14.03 13.36
C GLU A 210 -8.24 -12.71 12.66
N SER A 211 -9.13 -12.18 11.83
CA SER A 211 -8.93 -10.86 11.21
C SER A 211 -9.07 -9.72 12.24
N MET A 212 -7.94 -9.09 12.57
CA MET A 212 -7.87 -7.86 13.36
C MET A 212 -8.63 -6.73 12.65
N ALA A 213 -8.58 -6.65 11.32
CA ALA A 213 -9.32 -5.67 10.53
C ALA A 213 -10.84 -5.78 10.77
N MET A 214 -11.38 -6.99 10.69
CA MET A 214 -12.81 -7.26 10.90
C MET A 214 -13.22 -7.05 12.35
N ALA A 215 -12.43 -7.53 13.30
CA ALA A 215 -12.64 -7.27 14.72
C ALA A 215 -12.63 -5.75 15.02
N SER A 216 -11.73 -4.99 14.39
CA SER A 216 -11.65 -3.53 14.52
C SER A 216 -12.89 -2.85 13.98
N LEU A 217 -13.33 -3.23 12.78
CA LEU A 217 -14.52 -2.66 12.15
C LEU A 217 -15.79 -2.92 12.95
N CYS A 218 -15.90 -4.09 13.59
CA CYS A 218 -17.03 -4.46 14.45
C CYS A 218 -17.08 -3.68 15.78
N ASN A 219 -15.92 -3.23 16.28
CA ASN A 219 -15.82 -2.48 17.54
C ASN A 219 -15.76 -0.95 17.35
N TYR A 220 -15.52 -0.48 16.13
CA TYR A 220 -15.43 0.93 15.80
C TYR A 220 -16.80 1.57 15.51
N ALA A 221 -17.16 2.56 16.35
CA ALA A 221 -18.43 3.27 16.29
C ALA A 221 -18.38 4.64 15.58
N GLY A 222 -17.20 5.12 15.19
CA GLY A 222 -17.04 6.39 14.46
C GLY A 222 -17.50 6.32 13.00
N ASP A 223 -17.26 7.37 12.22
CA ASP A 223 -17.80 7.49 10.86
C ASP A 223 -16.79 7.29 9.72
N THR A 224 -15.48 7.30 10.01
CA THR A 224 -14.42 7.36 9.00
C THR A 224 -13.40 6.26 9.22
N VAL A 225 -13.19 5.42 8.20
CA VAL A 225 -12.15 4.39 8.17
C VAL A 225 -11.14 4.72 7.09
N ILE A 226 -9.87 4.77 7.46
CA ILE A 226 -8.73 4.85 6.57
C ILE A 226 -8.08 3.47 6.56
N HIS A 227 -7.99 2.87 5.39
CA HIS A 227 -7.38 1.56 5.19
C HIS A 227 -6.20 1.70 4.22
N ILE A 228 -5.04 1.18 4.61
CA ILE A 228 -3.88 0.99 3.75
C ILE A 228 -3.65 -0.51 3.58
N GLY A 229 -3.66 -0.94 2.32
CA GLY A 229 -3.45 -2.33 1.93
C GLY A 229 -4.03 -2.61 0.55
N GLU A 230 -4.13 -3.88 0.22
CA GLU A 230 -4.79 -4.40 -0.97
C GLU A 230 -6.31 -4.43 -0.79
N LEU A 231 -7.05 -4.54 -1.89
CA LEU A 231 -8.50 -4.71 -1.91
C LEU A 231 -8.91 -5.65 -3.05
N PHE A 232 -10.17 -6.09 -3.06
CA PHE A 232 -10.76 -6.90 -4.14
C PHE A 232 -10.36 -6.41 -5.55
N GLY A 233 -9.71 -7.30 -6.31
CA GLY A 233 -9.23 -7.05 -7.67
C GLY A 233 -8.00 -6.11 -7.76
N GLN A 234 -7.34 -5.83 -6.64
CA GLN A 234 -6.17 -4.95 -6.51
C GLN A 234 -5.04 -5.70 -5.78
N SER A 235 -4.64 -6.86 -6.32
CA SER A 235 -3.49 -7.63 -5.83
C SER A 235 -2.73 -8.30 -6.98
N VAL A 236 -1.48 -8.67 -6.72
CA VAL A 236 -0.66 -9.58 -7.54
C VAL A 236 -0.68 -11.03 -7.02
N CYS A 237 -1.19 -11.26 -5.81
CA CYS A 237 -1.21 -12.57 -5.16
C CYS A 237 -2.34 -13.44 -5.72
N LEU A 238 -1.99 -14.59 -6.32
CA LEU A 238 -2.94 -15.62 -6.76
C LEU A 238 -2.96 -16.79 -5.75
N PRO A 239 -4.06 -17.56 -5.65
CA PRO A 239 -5.29 -17.51 -6.46
C PRO A 239 -6.36 -16.53 -5.94
N GLY A 240 -6.17 -15.92 -4.75
CA GLY A 240 -7.17 -15.07 -4.10
C GLY A 240 -7.41 -13.73 -4.79
N ALA A 241 -8.66 -13.24 -4.77
CA ALA A 241 -9.00 -11.93 -5.36
C ALA A 241 -8.79 -10.74 -4.40
N TRP A 242 -8.51 -11.01 -3.12
CA TRP A 242 -8.60 -10.05 -2.01
C TRP A 242 -7.26 -9.41 -1.62
N GLY A 243 -6.14 -9.99 -2.05
CA GLY A 243 -4.81 -9.67 -1.53
C GLY A 243 -4.52 -10.31 -0.18
N ARG A 244 -3.37 -9.99 0.41
CA ARG A 244 -2.85 -10.60 1.64
C ARG A 244 -2.88 -9.70 2.88
N THR A 245 -3.38 -8.46 2.76
CA THR A 245 -3.24 -7.42 3.80
C THR A 245 -4.51 -7.21 4.64
N SER A 246 -5.66 -7.76 4.23
CA SER A 246 -6.93 -7.68 4.95
C SER A 246 -7.93 -8.73 4.46
N SER A 247 -8.72 -9.30 5.37
CA SER A 247 -9.66 -10.41 5.10
C SER A 247 -10.77 -10.12 4.09
N GLU A 248 -11.26 -11.17 3.41
CA GLU A 248 -12.46 -11.13 2.57
C GLU A 248 -13.67 -10.59 3.34
N GLU A 249 -13.84 -11.06 4.58
CA GLU A 249 -14.93 -10.68 5.49
C GLU A 249 -14.86 -9.19 5.83
N PHE A 250 -13.68 -8.67 6.19
CA PHE A 250 -13.48 -7.25 6.45
C PHE A 250 -13.81 -6.42 5.22
N GLN A 251 -13.24 -6.76 4.06
CA GLN A 251 -13.45 -5.98 2.84
C GLN A 251 -14.92 -5.97 2.40
N THR A 252 -15.58 -7.12 2.47
CA THR A 252 -17.01 -7.27 2.17
C THR A 252 -17.87 -6.48 3.15
N HIS A 253 -17.56 -6.54 4.46
CA HIS A 253 -18.31 -5.80 5.47
C HIS A 253 -18.09 -4.28 5.34
N LEU A 254 -16.85 -3.85 5.12
CA LEU A 254 -16.48 -2.45 4.89
C LEU A 254 -17.25 -1.87 3.70
N ALA A 255 -17.28 -2.56 2.56
CA ALA A 255 -18.03 -2.15 1.38
C ALA A 255 -19.56 -2.21 1.55
N THR A 256 -20.06 -2.98 2.53
CA THR A 256 -21.50 -3.08 2.84
C THR A 256 -21.98 -1.91 3.70
N VAL A 257 -21.19 -1.49 4.70
CA VAL A 257 -21.62 -0.50 5.72
C VAL A 257 -20.91 0.86 5.63
N TYR A 258 -19.89 0.98 4.79
CA TYR A 258 -19.23 2.23 4.40
C TYR A 258 -19.20 2.38 2.88
N HIS A 259 -19.00 3.61 2.39
CA HIS A 259 -18.73 3.89 0.99
C HIS A 259 -17.37 4.57 0.87
N LYS A 260 -16.61 4.17 -0.14
CA LYS A 260 -15.26 4.71 -0.40
C LYS A 260 -15.38 6.11 -0.98
N VAL A 261 -14.71 7.08 -0.37
CA VAL A 261 -14.65 8.49 -0.79
C VAL A 261 -13.31 8.87 -1.40
N LEU A 262 -12.26 8.08 -1.15
CA LEU A 262 -10.93 8.29 -1.72
C LEU A 262 -10.22 6.95 -1.98
N GLN A 263 -9.44 6.89 -3.06
CA GLN A 263 -8.48 5.83 -3.34
C GLN A 263 -7.23 6.43 -4.00
N VAL A 264 -6.04 6.17 -3.44
CA VAL A 264 -4.75 6.55 -4.04
C VAL A 264 -3.72 5.42 -3.85
N PRO A 265 -2.89 5.11 -4.87
CA PRO A 265 -1.82 4.13 -4.71
C PRO A 265 -0.72 4.67 -3.80
N LEU A 266 0.00 3.78 -3.11
CA LEU A 266 1.21 4.12 -2.36
C LEU A 266 2.46 3.63 -3.12
N PRO A 267 3.66 3.99 -2.65
CA PRO A 267 4.86 3.21 -2.94
C PRO A 267 4.75 1.84 -2.24
N SER A 268 5.09 0.77 -2.95
CA SER A 268 4.96 -0.62 -2.47
C SER A 268 6.13 -1.45 -2.93
N TRP A 269 6.44 -2.47 -2.15
CA TRP A 269 7.36 -3.53 -2.58
C TRP A 269 6.69 -4.47 -3.58
N HIS A 270 7.45 -5.39 -4.18
CA HIS A 270 6.91 -6.27 -5.22
C HIS A 270 5.75 -7.15 -4.72
N SER A 271 5.80 -7.60 -3.46
CA SER A 271 4.84 -8.53 -2.86
C SER A 271 3.47 -7.94 -2.50
N SER A 272 3.19 -6.64 -2.72
CA SER A 272 1.89 -6.02 -2.43
C SER A 272 1.50 -4.89 -3.40
N ILE A 273 0.19 -4.60 -3.49
CA ILE A 273 -0.32 -3.37 -4.13
C ILE A 273 -0.94 -2.43 -3.07
N ASP A 274 -0.10 -1.81 -2.23
CA ASP A 274 -0.61 -0.98 -1.14
C ASP A 274 -1.37 0.25 -1.67
N THR A 275 -2.61 0.37 -1.24
CA THR A 275 -3.52 1.43 -1.65
C THR A 275 -4.12 2.09 -0.43
N LEU A 276 -3.94 3.40 -0.29
CA LEU A 276 -4.66 4.18 0.71
C LEU A 276 -6.08 4.43 0.22
N THR A 277 -7.04 3.96 1.01
CA THR A 277 -8.46 4.22 0.81
C THR A 277 -9.07 4.89 2.02
N VAL A 278 -10.03 5.77 1.79
CA VAL A 278 -10.83 6.39 2.86
C VAL A 278 -12.29 6.10 2.61
N TRP A 279 -12.99 5.72 3.68
CA TRP A 279 -14.35 5.23 3.68
C TRP A 279 -15.18 5.98 4.71
N LYS A 280 -16.41 6.37 4.35
CA LYS A 280 -17.36 7.01 5.26
C LYS A 280 -18.57 6.13 5.50
N ARG A 281 -19.08 6.14 6.73
CA ARG A 281 -20.20 5.26 7.15
C ARG A 281 -21.44 5.59 6.34
N THR A 282 -21.97 4.58 5.66
CA THR A 282 -23.11 4.75 4.74
C THR A 282 -24.39 4.95 5.53
N LYS A 283 -25.14 6.00 5.19
CA LYS A 283 -26.51 6.20 5.68
C LYS A 283 -27.43 5.33 4.83
N SER A 284 -28.27 4.52 5.45
CA SER A 284 -29.31 3.78 4.74
C SER A 284 -30.59 4.62 4.59
N SER A 285 -31.32 4.34 3.52
CA SER A 285 -32.67 4.85 3.26
C SER A 285 -33.58 3.67 2.91
N ILE A 286 -34.84 3.72 3.31
CA ILE A 286 -35.84 2.72 2.92
C ILE A 286 -36.84 3.40 1.99
N THR A 287 -36.98 2.86 0.78
CA THR A 287 -37.87 3.37 -0.28
C THR A 287 -38.57 2.18 -0.93
N ASP A 288 -39.90 2.24 -1.03
CA ASP A 288 -40.74 1.19 -1.61
C ASP A 288 -40.49 -0.23 -1.06
N GLY A 289 -40.09 -0.33 0.21
CA GLY A 289 -39.81 -1.58 0.90
C GLY A 289 -38.39 -2.14 0.69
N ALA A 290 -37.57 -1.52 -0.16
CA ALA A 290 -36.17 -1.85 -0.36
C ALA A 290 -35.23 -0.91 0.42
N MET A 291 -34.08 -1.43 0.84
CA MET A 291 -33.02 -0.65 1.49
C MET A 291 -31.99 -0.19 0.45
N TYR A 292 -31.62 1.09 0.51
CA TYR A 292 -30.65 1.72 -0.37
C TYR A 292 -29.58 2.46 0.42
N ALA A 293 -28.36 2.49 -0.11
CA ALA A 293 -27.31 3.40 0.34
C ALA A 293 -27.62 4.84 -0.10
N PHE A 294 -27.65 5.77 0.85
CA PHE A 294 -27.64 7.21 0.57
C PHE A 294 -26.19 7.71 0.62
N ILE A 295 -25.62 7.92 -0.57
CA ILE A 295 -24.27 8.47 -0.77
C ILE A 295 -24.42 9.89 -1.35
N PRO A 296 -23.98 10.95 -0.66
CA PRO A 296 -23.94 12.32 -1.18
C PRO A 296 -23.18 12.41 -2.51
N GLU A 297 -23.56 13.35 -3.38
CA GLU A 297 -22.98 13.45 -4.73
C GLU A 297 -21.49 13.83 -4.70
N ASP A 298 -21.09 14.63 -3.71
CA ASP A 298 -19.72 15.05 -3.42
C ASP A 298 -18.87 13.98 -2.70
N GLU A 299 -19.49 12.87 -2.28
CA GLU A 299 -18.81 11.72 -1.64
C GLU A 299 -18.73 10.49 -2.58
N ARG A 300 -19.17 10.62 -3.85
CA ARG A 300 -19.08 9.54 -4.86
C ARG A 300 -17.75 9.58 -5.60
N ILE A 301 -17.07 8.43 -5.66
CA ILE A 301 -15.91 8.23 -6.52
C ILE A 301 -16.34 8.16 -8.00
N ASP A 302 -15.55 8.80 -8.86
CA ASP A 302 -15.66 8.66 -10.32
C ASP A 302 -15.30 7.24 -10.76
N LEU A 303 -16.18 6.62 -11.55
CA LEU A 303 -16.00 5.26 -12.08
C LEU A 303 -15.07 5.20 -13.31
N ALA A 304 -14.64 6.35 -13.84
CA ALA A 304 -13.75 6.44 -15.00
C ALA A 304 -12.29 6.08 -14.65
N ALA A 305 -11.99 4.78 -14.61
CA ALA A 305 -10.63 4.25 -14.48
C ALA A 305 -10.11 3.66 -15.81
N ALA A 306 -8.82 3.87 -16.11
CA ALA A 306 -8.17 3.27 -17.28
C ALA A 306 -6.65 3.12 -17.10
N SER A 307 -6.11 1.99 -17.57
CA SER A 307 -4.68 1.73 -17.63
C SER A 307 -3.99 2.66 -18.64
N PRO A 308 -2.65 2.80 -18.62
CA PRO A 308 -1.92 3.61 -19.59
C PRO A 308 -2.21 3.25 -21.06
N SER A 309 -2.45 1.96 -21.35
CA SER A 309 -2.76 1.49 -22.71
C SER A 309 -4.20 1.83 -23.15
N THR A 310 -5.19 1.80 -22.24
CA THR A 310 -6.61 2.05 -22.56
C THR A 310 -7.08 3.47 -22.29
N ARG A 311 -6.28 4.33 -21.63
CA ARG A 311 -6.65 5.71 -21.25
C ARG A 311 -7.17 6.57 -22.41
N HIS A 312 -6.72 6.30 -23.64
CA HIS A 312 -7.21 6.99 -24.84
C HIS A 312 -8.72 6.76 -25.10
N LEU A 313 -9.30 5.66 -24.60
CA LEU A 313 -10.72 5.34 -24.74
C LEU A 313 -11.62 6.27 -23.91
N LEU A 314 -11.13 6.80 -22.78
CA LEU A 314 -11.85 7.78 -21.95
C LEU A 314 -12.06 9.14 -22.66
N LEU A 315 -11.40 9.36 -23.80
CA LEU A 315 -11.46 10.60 -24.59
C LEU A 315 -12.35 10.48 -25.84
N LEU A 316 -12.95 9.31 -26.09
CA LEU A 316 -13.83 9.08 -27.22
C LEU A 316 -15.09 9.94 -27.10
N GLY A 317 -15.34 10.79 -28.09
CA GLY A 317 -16.46 11.74 -28.12
C GLY A 317 -16.10 13.18 -27.75
N ASN A 318 -14.96 13.43 -27.09
CA ASN A 318 -14.49 14.78 -26.74
C ASN A 318 -13.84 15.54 -27.92
N THR A 319 -14.02 15.09 -29.15
CA THR A 319 -13.42 15.68 -30.36
C THR A 319 -14.12 16.97 -30.83
N ASN A 320 -14.67 17.77 -29.92
CA ASN A 320 -15.43 18.98 -30.25
C ASN A 320 -15.17 20.20 -29.35
N THR A 321 -13.99 20.28 -28.70
CA THR A 321 -13.40 21.54 -28.22
C THR A 321 -11.88 21.54 -28.41
N GLU A 322 -11.34 22.72 -28.74
CA GLU A 322 -9.90 23.06 -28.87
C GLU A 322 -9.13 22.56 -30.11
N SER A 323 -9.55 23.05 -31.28
CA SER A 323 -8.63 23.34 -32.39
C SER A 323 -7.96 24.71 -32.21
N THR A 324 -7.07 24.83 -31.22
CA THR A 324 -6.11 25.93 -31.01
C THR A 324 -5.11 25.46 -29.93
N THR A 325 -3.79 25.38 -30.11
CA THR A 325 -2.93 26.19 -30.98
C THR A 325 -1.83 25.35 -31.65
N THR A 326 -1.68 25.47 -32.98
CA THR A 326 -0.51 24.94 -33.71
C THR A 326 0.36 26.08 -34.26
N THR A 327 1.38 26.44 -33.49
CA THR A 327 2.55 27.22 -33.94
C THR A 327 3.74 26.77 -33.09
N THR A 328 4.91 26.43 -33.64
CA THR A 328 5.59 27.12 -34.74
C THR A 328 6.14 26.20 -35.84
N SER A 329 6.15 26.72 -37.07
CA SER A 329 6.47 25.99 -38.28
C SER A 329 7.99 25.94 -38.57
N LYS A 330 8.61 24.76 -38.63
CA LYS A 330 9.93 24.58 -39.27
C LYS A 330 9.79 24.66 -40.80
N LYS A 331 9.80 25.89 -41.33
CA LYS A 331 9.68 26.20 -42.77
C LYS A 331 10.94 25.78 -43.55
N ARG A 332 11.07 24.49 -43.89
CA ARG A 332 12.09 23.98 -44.84
C ARG A 332 11.91 24.64 -46.22
N ARG A 333 12.67 25.71 -46.51
CA ARG A 333 12.78 26.25 -47.88
C ARG A 333 13.46 25.22 -48.77
N ARG A 334 12.69 24.63 -49.68
CA ARG A 334 13.16 23.68 -50.71
C ARG A 334 13.82 24.46 -51.85
N GLY A 335 15.10 24.83 -51.66
CA GLY A 335 15.91 25.45 -52.70
C GLY A 335 16.36 24.43 -53.76
N LYS A 336 15.94 24.61 -55.02
CA LYS A 336 16.63 24.02 -56.17
C LYS A 336 17.83 24.90 -56.53
N ASN A 337 19.02 24.29 -56.66
CA ASN A 337 20.12 24.61 -57.59
C ASN A 337 21.20 23.55 -57.30
N LYS A 338 21.42 22.55 -58.15
CA LYS A 338 22.06 22.58 -59.49
C LYS A 338 23.54 22.97 -59.40
N ALA A 339 24.41 21.98 -59.51
CA ALA A 339 25.86 22.12 -59.41
C ALA A 339 26.50 22.68 -60.69
N LYS A 340 27.49 23.55 -60.50
CA LYS A 340 28.70 23.86 -61.29
C LYS A 340 29.44 24.94 -60.46
N GLN A 341 30.59 24.69 -59.83
CA GLN A 341 31.92 24.29 -60.32
C GLN A 341 32.75 25.51 -60.80
N ALA A 342 33.95 25.60 -60.22
CA ALA A 342 35.16 26.31 -60.63
C ALA A 342 35.38 27.79 -60.22
N GLU A 343 36.68 28.00 -59.93
CA GLU A 343 37.50 29.22 -59.98
C GLU A 343 37.46 30.23 -58.82
N ASP A 344 38.52 30.11 -58.01
CA ASP A 344 39.18 31.18 -57.25
C ASP A 344 39.64 32.30 -58.20
N ASP A 345 39.67 33.54 -57.71
CA ASP A 345 40.77 34.48 -57.95
C ASP A 345 40.72 35.68 -56.97
N GLU A 346 41.83 36.41 -56.93
CA GLU A 346 42.26 37.47 -55.99
C GLU A 346 41.31 38.73 -56.01
N ASP A 347 41.40 39.76 -55.16
CA ASP A 347 42.59 40.39 -54.55
C ASP A 347 42.22 41.48 -53.51
N SER A 348 43.17 41.85 -52.62
CA SER A 348 43.33 43.16 -51.94
C SER A 348 42.22 43.71 -50.99
N GLU A 349 42.43 44.65 -50.05
CA GLU A 349 43.56 45.12 -49.22
C GLU A 349 43.00 46.05 -48.10
N LEU A 350 43.66 46.13 -46.93
CA LEU A 350 43.71 47.31 -45.99
C LEU A 350 42.37 47.81 -45.34
N SER A 351 42.33 48.52 -44.18
CA SER A 351 43.23 48.71 -43.03
C SER A 351 42.45 49.34 -41.84
N ASP A 352 43.06 49.36 -40.64
CA ASP A 352 42.84 50.30 -39.51
C ASP A 352 41.42 50.42 -38.85
N ASN A 353 41.24 50.49 -37.52
CA ASN A 353 42.13 50.98 -36.46
C ASN A 353 41.63 50.57 -35.04
N ASP A 354 42.52 50.64 -34.04
CA ASP A 354 42.22 50.55 -32.60
C ASP A 354 41.39 51.76 -32.07
N GLU A 355 40.61 51.57 -30.98
CA GLU A 355 40.81 52.38 -29.76
C GLU A 355 40.10 51.83 -28.49
N LYS A 356 40.62 52.24 -27.31
CA LYS A 356 40.24 51.73 -25.97
C LYS A 356 39.37 52.69 -25.15
N SER A 357 38.50 52.12 -24.30
CA SER A 357 38.07 52.69 -23.01
C SER A 357 37.67 51.53 -22.07
N GLY A 358 37.97 51.44 -20.77
CA GLY A 358 38.53 52.41 -19.80
C GLY A 358 37.43 53.28 -19.17
N GLY A 359 37.06 53.19 -17.88
CA GLY A 359 37.46 52.30 -16.77
C GLY A 359 36.82 52.76 -15.44
N SER A 360 37.15 52.08 -14.32
CA SER A 360 36.98 52.52 -12.91
C SER A 360 35.59 52.71 -12.25
N ALA A 361 35.18 51.67 -11.52
CA ALA A 361 34.89 51.63 -10.08
C ALA A 361 34.57 52.92 -9.25
N SER A 362 33.45 52.89 -8.50
CA SER A 362 33.34 53.26 -7.07
C SER A 362 32.00 52.73 -6.49
N LYS A 363 31.89 51.99 -5.37
CA LYS A 363 32.25 52.12 -3.94
C LYS A 363 31.14 52.72 -3.03
N ALA A 364 30.43 51.81 -2.34
CA ALA A 364 29.98 51.86 -0.93
C ALA A 364 28.87 52.83 -0.41
N LYS A 365 27.82 52.23 0.19
CA LYS A 365 27.22 52.42 1.55
C LYS A 365 25.80 51.83 1.54
N LYS A 366 25.28 50.99 2.46
CA LYS A 366 25.39 50.76 3.91
C LYS A 366 24.61 51.73 4.82
N GLY A 367 23.41 51.30 5.21
CA GLY A 367 22.57 51.64 6.39
C GLY A 367 21.60 50.45 6.61
N LYS A 368 21.20 49.94 7.79
CA LYS A 368 20.85 50.53 9.11
C LYS A 368 19.85 51.68 8.99
N GLN A 369 18.74 51.77 9.72
CA GLN A 369 18.12 50.94 10.80
C GLN A 369 16.57 51.17 10.76
N ALA A 370 15.65 50.71 11.63
CA ALA A 370 15.73 50.27 13.04
C ALA A 370 14.77 49.10 13.43
N LYS A 371 13.67 49.38 14.15
CA LYS A 371 12.59 48.50 14.68
C LYS A 371 11.32 49.36 14.88
N GLY A 372 10.16 48.72 15.09
CA GLY A 372 8.94 49.32 15.67
C GLY A 372 7.86 49.59 14.61
N SER A 373 6.59 49.25 14.82
CA SER A 373 5.93 48.74 16.05
C SER A 373 4.89 47.67 15.75
#